data_AF-A0A671M5B5-F1
#
_entry.id   AF-A0A671M5B5-F1
#
_cell.length_a   1.000
_cell.length_b   1.000
_cell.length_c   1.000
_cell.angle_alpha   90.00
_cell.angle_beta   90.00
_cell.angle_gamma   90.00
#
_symmetry.space_group_name_H-M   'P 1'
#
loop_
_entity.id
_entity.type
_entity.pdbx_description
1 polymer ?
#
loop_
_entity_poly.entity_id
_entity_poly.type
_entity_poly.pdbx_seq_one_letter_code
_entity_poly.pdbx_strand_id
1 'polypeptide(L)'
;MVETLNELSQLRDTRFGRPRPRHGLKLLYWFANECISFDEDNNMLSGCDPAEGDFGFHHFNNRCYGNKLLDEEDFPYYVVGNLNSPGVEELPDYISEDEYTDEHDSNTDRIIVSLDEEWFHEVYVTQHPARSNNYDPHATYRISRGLLMIIRRMSLEDFLEKMGYYTHTQPVRPQTSDTLHKSNEDYEQGRAMSMAGVPNPAPGDQLSCKIQLQP
;
A
#
# COMPACT_ATOMS: atom_id res chain seq x y z
N MET A 1 -5.59 4.08 -18.96
CA MET A 1 -6.54 4.76 -18.07
C MET A 1 -6.62 3.98 -16.78
N VAL A 2 -6.39 4.67 -15.67
CA VAL A 2 -6.40 4.09 -14.32
C VAL A 2 -7.85 3.95 -13.84
N GLU A 3 -8.18 2.83 -13.19
CA GLU A 3 -9.52 2.62 -12.63
C GLU A 3 -9.80 3.61 -11.48
N THR A 4 -11.03 4.13 -11.44
CA THR A 4 -11.48 5.06 -10.39
C THR A 4 -12.33 4.35 -9.33
N LEU A 5 -11.89 4.45 -8.08
CA LEU A 5 -12.58 3.93 -6.91
C LEU A 5 -13.53 4.99 -6.37
N ASN A 6 -14.81 4.65 -6.31
CA ASN A 6 -15.88 5.53 -5.84
C ASN A 6 -16.45 5.08 -4.49
N GLU A 7 -16.32 3.79 -4.17
CA GLU A 7 -16.95 3.17 -3.00
C GLU A 7 -15.91 2.50 -2.09
N LEU A 8 -16.21 2.46 -0.80
CA LEU A 8 -15.38 1.78 0.22
C LEU A 8 -15.16 0.30 -0.10
N SER A 9 -16.14 -0.39 -0.70
CA SER A 9 -15.99 -1.78 -1.12
C SER A 9 -14.93 -1.94 -2.21
N GLN A 10 -14.89 -1.04 -3.19
CA GLN A 10 -13.89 -1.08 -4.25
C GLN A 10 -12.48 -0.88 -3.68
N LEU A 11 -12.30 0.11 -2.80
CA LEU A 11 -11.04 0.32 -2.08
C LEU A 11 -10.62 -0.93 -1.29
N ARG A 12 -11.53 -1.52 -0.52
CA ARG A 12 -11.27 -2.74 0.25
C ARG A 12 -10.82 -3.90 -0.65
N ASP A 13 -11.44 -4.04 -1.81
CA ASP A 13 -11.20 -5.15 -2.73
C ASP A 13 -9.84 -5.01 -3.46
N THR A 14 -9.29 -3.79 -3.58
CA THR A 14 -7.91 -3.55 -4.08
C THR A 14 -6.82 -4.05 -3.12
N ARG A 15 -7.15 -4.25 -1.84
CA ARG A 15 -6.20 -4.55 -0.75
C ARG A 15 -5.11 -3.50 -0.53
N PHE A 16 -5.31 -2.25 -0.97
CA PHE A 16 -4.43 -1.14 -0.61
C PHE A 16 -4.29 -1.01 0.92
N GLY A 17 -3.06 -0.79 1.41
CA GLY A 17 -2.75 -0.76 2.83
C GLY A 17 -3.05 -2.06 3.60
N ARG A 18 -3.13 -3.20 2.91
CA ARG A 18 -3.39 -4.51 3.52
C ARG A 18 -2.46 -5.59 2.97
N PRO A 19 -2.12 -6.62 3.77
CA PRO A 19 -2.50 -6.82 5.17
C PRO A 19 -1.71 -5.91 6.14
N ARG A 20 -2.13 -5.87 7.41
CA ARG A 20 -1.29 -5.36 8.51
C ARG A 20 0.10 -6.03 8.42
N PRO A 21 1.22 -5.31 8.58
CA PRO A 21 1.33 -3.95 9.13
C PRO A 21 1.18 -2.79 8.15
N ARG A 22 0.92 -3.00 6.85
CA ARG A 22 0.94 -1.93 5.84
C ARG A 22 0.21 -0.64 6.22
N HIS A 23 0.92 0.49 6.14
CA HIS A 23 0.45 1.79 6.63
C HIS A 23 -0.55 2.50 5.70
N GLY A 24 -0.74 2.02 4.46
CA GLY A 24 -1.47 2.75 3.41
C GLY A 24 -2.88 3.19 3.78
N LEU A 25 -3.64 2.38 4.52
CA LEU A 25 -4.99 2.77 4.94
C LEU A 25 -4.95 3.93 5.93
N LYS A 26 -4.04 3.89 6.91
CA LYS A 26 -3.88 4.98 7.87
C LYS A 26 -3.40 6.27 7.18
N LEU A 27 -2.51 6.14 6.20
CA LEU A 27 -2.08 7.25 5.35
C LEU A 27 -3.24 7.86 4.57
N LEU A 28 -4.09 7.05 3.94
CA LEU A 28 -5.26 7.54 3.20
C LEU A 28 -6.29 8.19 4.11
N TYR A 29 -6.47 7.66 5.32
CA TYR A 29 -7.33 8.29 6.33
C TYR A 29 -6.80 9.67 6.72
N TRP A 30 -5.52 9.78 7.08
CA TRP A 30 -4.87 11.05 7.37
C TRP A 30 -5.03 12.04 6.21
N PHE A 31 -4.71 11.61 4.99
CA PHE A 31 -4.78 12.45 3.81
C PHE A 31 -6.20 13.02 3.60
N ALA A 32 -7.24 12.20 3.73
CA ALA A 32 -8.62 12.62 3.58
C ALA A 32 -9.15 13.53 4.72
N ASN A 33 -8.57 13.45 5.92
CA ASN A 33 -9.04 14.17 7.10
C ASN A 33 -8.23 15.44 7.43
N GLU A 34 -6.93 15.43 7.14
CA GLU A 34 -5.98 16.43 7.63
C GLU A 34 -5.24 17.14 6.49
N CYS A 35 -4.86 16.44 5.42
CA CYS A 35 -4.12 17.04 4.28
C CYS A 35 -5.05 17.65 3.22
N ILE A 36 -6.35 17.34 3.22
CA ILE A 36 -7.34 17.91 2.30
C ILE A 36 -8.41 18.68 3.09
N SER A 37 -8.87 19.79 2.52
CA SER A 37 -10.16 20.42 2.85
C SER A 37 -11.04 20.56 1.59
N PHE A 38 -12.32 20.85 1.78
CA PHE A 38 -13.28 21.02 0.68
C PHE A 38 -13.92 22.39 0.79
N ASP A 39 -13.93 23.14 -0.31
CA ASP A 39 -14.62 24.43 -0.40
C ASP A 39 -16.14 24.24 -0.62
N GLU A 40 -16.86 25.36 -0.81
CA GLU A 40 -18.32 25.37 -1.02
C GLU A 40 -18.75 24.62 -2.30
N ASP A 41 -17.87 24.56 -3.31
CA ASP A 41 -18.08 23.86 -4.58
C ASP A 41 -17.57 22.41 -4.55
N ASN A 42 -17.08 21.97 -3.38
CA ASN A 42 -16.41 20.69 -3.14
C ASN A 42 -15.11 20.52 -3.94
N ASN A 43 -14.42 21.58 -4.31
CA ASN A 43 -13.06 21.48 -4.83
C ASN A 43 -12.12 21.05 -3.69
N MET A 44 -11.07 20.29 -4.02
CA MET A 44 -10.12 19.75 -3.04
C MET A 44 -8.99 20.74 -2.82
N LEU A 45 -9.01 21.43 -1.69
CA LEU A 45 -7.97 22.35 -1.26
C LEU A 45 -6.90 21.61 -0.45
N SER A 46 -5.65 21.89 -0.75
CA SER A 46 -4.51 21.36 -0.01
C SER A 46 -4.42 21.99 1.38
N GLY A 47 -4.34 21.17 2.42
CA GLY A 47 -4.01 21.56 3.79
C GLY A 47 -2.53 21.37 4.12
N CYS A 48 -1.73 21.03 3.11
CA CYS A 48 -0.32 20.66 3.17
C CYS A 48 0.40 21.29 1.96
N ASP A 49 1.72 21.41 2.00
CA ASP A 49 2.53 21.88 0.86
C ASP A 49 3.40 20.75 0.27
N PRO A 50 2.89 20.01 -0.73
CA PRO A 50 3.66 18.97 -1.40
C PRO A 50 4.92 19.46 -2.11
N ALA A 51 4.95 20.74 -2.52
CA ALA A 51 6.08 21.32 -3.25
C ALA A 51 7.27 21.62 -2.32
N GLU A 52 6.97 22.04 -1.09
CA GLU A 52 7.96 22.27 -0.02
C GLU A 52 8.34 20.98 0.73
N GLY A 53 7.60 19.89 0.51
CA GLY A 53 7.94 18.55 1.00
C GLY A 53 7.35 18.21 2.36
N ASP A 54 6.31 18.92 2.79
CA ASP A 54 5.56 18.65 4.02
C ASP A 54 5.25 17.15 4.14
N PHE A 55 5.30 16.58 5.34
CA PHE A 55 4.92 15.18 5.60
C PHE A 55 5.70 14.13 4.77
N GLY A 56 6.79 14.51 4.11
CA GLY A 56 7.58 13.67 3.22
C GLY A 56 7.05 13.56 1.79
N PHE A 57 6.23 14.52 1.36
CA PHE A 57 5.95 14.70 -0.07
C PHE A 57 7.23 14.96 -0.86
N HIS A 58 7.25 14.49 -2.10
CA HIS A 58 8.31 14.80 -3.05
C HIS A 58 7.78 14.67 -4.48
N HIS A 59 8.48 15.30 -5.42
CA HIS A 59 8.10 15.29 -6.83
C HIS A 59 8.00 13.87 -7.39
N PHE A 60 6.90 13.56 -8.07
CA PHE A 60 6.66 12.30 -8.75
C PHE A 60 6.81 12.47 -10.26
N ASN A 61 7.82 11.82 -10.83
CA ASN A 61 8.14 11.95 -12.26
C ASN A 61 7.14 11.29 -13.23
N ASN A 62 6.03 10.73 -12.73
CA ASN A 62 5.02 10.01 -13.51
C ASN A 62 5.62 8.95 -14.46
N ARG A 63 6.48 8.07 -13.93
CA ARG A 63 7.17 7.03 -14.70
C ARG A 63 7.14 5.67 -14.01
N CYS A 64 6.89 4.63 -14.79
CA CYS A 64 6.92 3.23 -14.42
C CYS A 64 7.40 2.39 -15.62
N TYR A 65 8.48 1.60 -15.46
CA TYR A 65 9.13 0.83 -16.53
C TYR A 65 9.46 1.67 -17.78
N GLY A 66 9.82 2.93 -17.59
CA GLY A 66 10.11 3.87 -18.68
C GLY A 66 8.87 4.43 -19.41
N ASN A 67 7.68 3.96 -19.07
CA ASN A 67 6.40 4.47 -19.57
C ASN A 67 5.73 5.37 -18.53
N LYS A 68 4.68 6.10 -18.92
CA LYS A 68 3.87 6.85 -17.96
C LYS A 68 3.01 5.91 -17.12
N LEU A 69 2.88 6.23 -15.82
CA LEU A 69 2.00 5.50 -14.91
C LEU A 69 0.57 6.05 -14.96
N LEU A 70 0.46 7.38 -14.94
CA LEU A 70 -0.76 8.17 -14.94
C LEU A 70 -0.89 8.93 -16.26
N ASP A 71 -2.08 9.43 -16.54
CA ASP A 71 -2.31 10.31 -17.69
C ASP A 71 -1.47 11.60 -17.55
N GLU A 72 -1.24 12.28 -18.67
CA GLU A 72 -0.45 13.52 -18.67
C GLU A 72 -1.40 14.68 -18.33
N GLU A 73 -1.08 15.42 -17.30
CA GLU A 73 -1.80 16.61 -16.87
C GLU A 73 -0.90 17.83 -17.06
N ASP A 74 -1.48 19.02 -17.13
CA ASP A 74 -0.75 20.28 -17.19
C ASP A 74 -0.04 20.62 -15.86
N PHE A 75 -0.31 19.83 -14.81
CA PHE A 75 0.11 20.06 -13.43
C PHE A 75 1.14 19.02 -12.95
N PRO A 76 2.09 19.42 -12.07
CA PRO A 76 3.05 18.50 -11.47
C PRO A 76 2.35 17.47 -10.59
N TYR A 77 2.99 16.30 -10.48
CA TYR A 77 2.61 15.27 -9.53
C TYR A 77 3.57 15.24 -8.34
N TYR A 78 3.03 14.96 -7.16
CA TYR A 78 3.76 14.71 -5.93
C TYR A 78 3.34 13.39 -5.32
N VAL A 79 4.19 12.78 -4.50
CA VAL A 79 3.93 11.50 -3.85
C VAL A 79 4.35 11.50 -2.39
N VAL A 80 3.56 10.86 -1.54
CA VAL A 80 3.80 10.68 -0.10
C VAL A 80 3.60 9.21 0.31
N GLY A 81 4.05 8.86 1.51
CA GLY A 81 3.90 7.53 2.09
C GLY A 81 5.18 6.69 2.08
N ASN A 82 6.31 7.24 1.64
CA ASN A 82 7.58 6.59 1.90
C ASN A 82 8.03 6.95 3.32
N LEU A 83 7.94 6.00 4.25
CA LEU A 83 8.31 6.22 5.65
C LEU A 83 9.82 6.44 5.89
N ASN A 84 10.63 6.35 4.83
CA ASN A 84 12.07 6.64 4.85
C ASN A 84 12.40 8.00 4.20
N SER A 85 11.40 8.77 3.76
CA SER A 85 11.63 10.10 3.17
C SER A 85 11.90 11.15 4.26
N PRO A 86 12.71 12.19 3.98
CA PRO A 86 12.77 13.39 4.82
C PRO A 86 11.37 13.99 5.02
N GLY A 87 11.07 14.55 6.19
CA GLY A 87 9.76 15.17 6.49
C GLY A 87 8.69 14.19 6.97
N VAL A 88 8.97 12.89 6.98
CA VAL A 88 8.04 11.85 7.48
C VAL A 88 7.73 12.02 8.97
N GLU A 89 8.61 12.65 9.74
CA GLU A 89 8.43 12.94 11.17
C GLU A 89 7.26 13.88 11.47
N GLU A 90 6.72 14.57 10.45
CA GLU A 90 5.54 15.41 10.57
C GLU A 90 4.23 14.61 10.43
N LEU A 91 4.30 13.39 9.87
CA LEU A 91 3.13 12.51 9.78
C LEU A 91 2.68 12.09 11.18
N PRO A 92 1.36 11.97 11.43
CA PRO A 92 0.86 11.46 12.70
C PRO A 92 1.42 10.08 13.06
N ASP A 93 1.81 9.92 14.33
CA ASP A 93 2.41 8.69 14.86
C ASP A 93 1.59 7.43 14.52
N TYR A 94 0.25 7.53 14.51
CA TYR A 94 -0.61 6.39 14.21
C TYR A 94 -0.33 5.76 12.84
N ILE A 95 0.18 6.52 11.88
CA ILE A 95 0.57 6.03 10.55
C ILE A 95 1.76 5.09 10.64
N SER A 96 2.70 5.34 11.56
CA SER A 96 3.94 4.58 11.72
C SER A 96 3.97 3.66 12.95
N GLU A 97 2.87 3.57 13.70
CA GLU A 97 2.79 2.80 14.96
C GLU A 97 2.87 1.28 14.83
N ASP A 98 2.52 0.69 13.67
CA ASP A 98 2.56 -0.76 13.53
C ASP A 98 4.02 -1.25 13.34
N GLU A 99 4.42 -2.33 14.01
CA GLU A 99 5.76 -2.91 13.87
C GLU A 99 6.04 -3.29 12.41
N TYR A 100 6.96 -2.55 11.78
CA TYR A 100 7.35 -2.74 10.39
C TYR A 100 8.64 -3.55 10.31
N THR A 101 8.54 -4.72 9.69
CA THR A 101 9.72 -5.42 9.19
C THR A 101 9.78 -5.30 7.67
N ASP A 102 10.99 -5.24 7.11
CA ASP A 102 11.23 -5.31 5.67
C ASP A 102 10.74 -6.64 5.06
N GLU A 103 10.38 -7.62 5.90
CA GLU A 103 9.85 -8.91 5.49
C GLU A 103 8.39 -8.82 4.97
N HIS A 104 7.69 -7.71 5.23
CA HIS A 104 6.27 -7.56 4.89
C HIS A 104 5.97 -6.48 3.85
N ASP A 105 7.00 -5.89 3.22
CA ASP A 105 6.86 -4.78 2.26
C ASP A 105 5.90 -3.69 2.80
N SER A 106 6.03 -3.39 4.09
CA SER A 106 5.04 -2.62 4.83
C SER A 106 5.10 -1.11 4.56
N ASN A 107 6.25 -0.64 4.10
CA ASN A 107 6.48 0.69 3.54
C ASN A 107 6.33 0.71 2.00
N THR A 108 5.29 0.05 1.46
CA THR A 108 5.03 0.01 0.00
C THR A 108 3.96 1.01 -0.45
N ASP A 109 2.98 1.33 0.40
CA ASP A 109 1.83 2.13 0.00
C ASP A 109 2.18 3.60 -0.22
N ARG A 110 1.62 4.20 -1.28
CA ARG A 110 1.84 5.61 -1.63
C ARG A 110 0.54 6.28 -2.03
N ILE A 111 0.47 7.59 -1.78
CA ILE A 111 -0.55 8.47 -2.36
C ILE A 111 0.14 9.40 -3.34
N ILE A 112 -0.34 9.45 -4.57
CA ILE A 112 0.10 10.40 -5.59
C ILE A 112 -0.99 11.45 -5.78
N VAL A 113 -0.59 12.71 -5.88
CA VAL A 113 -1.50 13.84 -6.08
C VAL A 113 -1.03 14.68 -7.27
N SER A 114 -1.95 15.19 -8.09
CA SER A 114 -1.64 16.31 -8.97
C SER A 114 -2.05 17.61 -8.31
N LEU A 115 -1.18 18.61 -8.37
CA LEU A 115 -1.35 19.87 -7.64
C LEU A 115 -1.30 21.06 -8.61
N ASP A 116 -2.38 21.83 -8.65
CA ASP A 116 -2.46 23.13 -9.34
C ASP A 116 -2.53 24.23 -8.28
N GLU A 117 -1.44 24.96 -8.07
CA GLU A 117 -1.30 25.90 -6.94
C GLU A 117 -1.65 25.22 -5.59
N GLU A 118 -2.82 25.52 -5.02
CA GLU A 118 -3.31 24.94 -3.75
C GLU A 118 -4.40 23.88 -3.96
N TRP A 119 -4.68 23.48 -5.20
CA TRP A 119 -5.80 22.59 -5.55
C TRP A 119 -5.30 21.20 -5.93
N PHE A 120 -5.83 20.18 -5.24
CA PHE A 120 -5.68 18.81 -5.69
C PHE A 120 -6.65 18.53 -6.83
N HIS A 121 -6.13 18.29 -8.03
CA HIS A 121 -6.96 17.93 -9.17
C HIS A 121 -7.24 16.42 -9.20
N GLU A 122 -6.21 15.62 -8.94
CA GLU A 122 -6.28 14.16 -8.95
C GLU A 122 -5.58 13.55 -7.74
N VAL A 123 -6.15 12.45 -7.25
CA VAL A 123 -5.61 11.66 -6.13
C VAL A 123 -5.58 10.19 -6.55
N TYR A 124 -4.43 9.56 -6.36
CA TYR A 124 -4.22 8.15 -6.65
C TYR A 124 -3.61 7.45 -5.45
N VAL A 125 -3.94 6.18 -5.30
CA VAL A 125 -3.21 5.25 -4.43
C VAL A 125 -2.40 4.29 -5.29
N THR A 126 -1.21 3.92 -4.83
CA THR A 126 -0.35 2.99 -5.54
C THR A 126 0.56 2.21 -4.58
N GLN A 127 1.33 1.27 -5.11
CA GLN A 127 2.34 0.51 -4.38
C GLN A 127 3.71 0.75 -5.00
N HIS A 128 4.72 0.90 -4.16
CA HIS A 128 6.13 0.98 -4.52
C HIS A 128 6.93 0.03 -3.61
N PRO A 129 7.00 -1.27 -3.95
CA PRO A 129 7.67 -2.27 -3.12
C PRO A 129 9.14 -1.95 -2.90
N ALA A 130 9.67 -2.25 -1.71
CA ALA A 130 11.05 -1.89 -1.34
C ALA A 130 12.11 -2.50 -2.28
N ARG A 131 11.81 -3.66 -2.87
CA ARG A 131 12.68 -4.37 -3.82
C ARG A 131 12.47 -3.97 -5.27
N SER A 132 11.64 -2.97 -5.54
CA SER A 132 11.32 -2.48 -6.88
C SER A 132 11.84 -1.07 -7.08
N ASN A 133 12.33 -0.79 -8.29
CA ASN A 133 12.61 0.59 -8.74
C ASN A 133 11.39 1.24 -9.40
N ASN A 134 10.25 0.55 -9.43
CA ASN A 134 9.05 0.98 -10.12
C ASN A 134 7.82 0.81 -9.22
N TYR A 135 6.89 1.75 -9.42
CA TYR A 135 5.51 1.64 -8.94
C TYR A 135 4.79 0.47 -9.60
N ASP A 136 3.77 -0.08 -8.95
CA ASP A 136 2.94 -1.15 -9.49
C ASP A 136 1.74 -0.58 -10.27
N PRO A 137 1.73 -0.67 -11.61
CA PRO A 137 0.62 -0.18 -12.43
C PRO A 137 -0.67 -0.98 -12.22
N HIS A 138 -0.60 -2.23 -11.75
CA HIS A 138 -1.76 -3.07 -11.45
C HIS A 138 -2.34 -2.82 -10.05
N ALA A 139 -1.57 -2.15 -9.19
CA ALA A 139 -2.02 -1.70 -7.88
C ALA A 139 -2.17 -0.18 -7.79
N THR A 140 -2.35 0.50 -8.94
CA THR A 140 -2.57 1.94 -9.03
C THR A 140 -4.03 2.23 -9.35
N TYR A 141 -4.66 3.07 -8.53
CA TYR A 141 -6.07 3.42 -8.66
C TYR A 141 -6.29 4.90 -8.36
N ARG A 142 -7.20 5.54 -9.10
CA ARG A 142 -7.67 6.90 -8.80
C ARG A 142 -8.69 6.81 -7.67
N ILE A 143 -8.59 7.69 -6.67
CA ILE A 143 -9.60 7.84 -5.62
C ILE A 143 -10.53 8.96 -6.02
N SER A 144 -11.83 8.70 -6.07
CA SER A 144 -12.79 9.75 -6.37
C SER A 144 -12.91 10.73 -5.20
N ARG A 145 -13.24 11.98 -5.53
CA ARG A 145 -13.61 13.00 -4.55
C ARG A 145 -14.68 12.49 -3.57
N GLY A 146 -15.71 11.83 -4.09
CA GLY A 146 -16.80 11.29 -3.26
C GLY A 146 -16.30 10.28 -2.24
N LEU A 147 -15.35 9.42 -2.62
CA LEU A 147 -14.76 8.45 -1.71
C LEU A 147 -13.94 9.12 -0.60
N LEU A 148 -13.15 10.16 -0.91
CA LEU A 148 -12.42 10.94 0.10
C LEU A 148 -13.39 11.58 1.12
N MET A 149 -14.50 12.14 0.64
CA MET A 149 -15.54 12.70 1.52
C MET A 149 -16.22 11.64 2.39
N ILE A 150 -16.40 10.41 1.88
CA ILE A 150 -16.92 9.29 2.68
C ILE A 150 -15.92 8.95 3.80
N ILE A 151 -14.64 8.79 3.47
CA ILE A 151 -13.57 8.46 4.44
C ILE A 151 -13.49 9.52 5.54
N ARG A 152 -13.54 10.81 5.17
CA ARG A 152 -13.50 11.95 6.11
C ARG A 152 -14.64 11.94 7.13
N ARG A 153 -15.76 11.30 6.84
CA ARG A 153 -16.93 11.24 7.74
C ARG A 153 -16.87 10.05 8.71
N MET A 154 -15.79 9.28 8.69
CA MET A 154 -15.59 8.11 9.53
C MET A 154 -14.56 8.39 10.62
N SER A 155 -14.63 7.64 11.73
CA SER A 155 -13.49 7.52 12.62
C SER A 155 -12.41 6.63 11.99
N LEU A 156 -11.16 6.76 12.44
CA LEU A 156 -10.06 5.89 12.00
C LEU A 156 -10.39 4.42 12.25
N GLU A 157 -10.93 4.10 13.44
CA GLU A 157 -11.30 2.74 13.82
C GLU A 157 -12.36 2.15 12.89
N ASP A 158 -13.46 2.88 12.65
CA ASP A 158 -14.53 2.44 11.75
C ASP A 158 -13.99 2.22 10.32
N PHE A 159 -13.11 3.09 9.86
CA PHE A 159 -12.51 2.99 8.53
C PHE A 159 -11.66 1.72 8.42
N LEU A 160 -10.74 1.51 9.36
CA LEU A 160 -9.87 0.34 9.39
C LEU A 160 -10.67 -0.97 9.54
N GLU A 161 -11.73 -0.98 10.35
CA GLU A 161 -12.62 -2.13 10.49
C GLU A 161 -13.34 -2.45 9.18
N LYS A 162 -13.96 -1.45 8.52
CA LYS A 162 -14.64 -1.66 7.24
C LYS A 162 -13.71 -2.14 6.14
N MET A 163 -12.44 -1.72 6.18
CA MET A 163 -11.42 -2.18 5.24
C MET A 163 -10.92 -3.59 5.57
N GLY A 164 -11.27 -4.17 6.72
CA GLY A 164 -10.77 -5.46 7.16
C GLY A 164 -9.27 -5.41 7.45
N TYR A 165 -8.78 -4.30 8.02
CA TYR A 165 -7.37 -4.14 8.37
C TYR A 165 -6.93 -5.14 9.45
N TYR A 166 -7.80 -5.36 10.44
CA TYR A 166 -7.54 -6.27 11.57
C TYR A 166 -7.88 -7.74 11.29
N THR A 167 -8.36 -8.10 10.10
CA THR A 167 -8.97 -9.42 9.90
C THR A 167 -7.99 -10.59 9.82
N HIS A 168 -6.66 -10.41 9.92
CA HIS A 168 -5.70 -11.51 10.05
C HIS A 168 -4.59 -11.23 11.08
N THR A 169 -4.91 -11.55 12.33
CA THR A 169 -3.99 -12.20 13.27
C THR A 169 -4.75 -13.36 13.91
N GLN A 170 -4.76 -14.53 13.26
CA GLN A 170 -4.80 -15.77 14.05
C GLN A 170 -3.35 -16.16 14.27
N PRO A 171 -2.77 -15.94 15.46
CA PRO A 171 -1.70 -16.82 15.87
C PRO A 171 -2.30 -18.22 15.86
N VAL A 172 -1.74 -19.14 15.09
CA VAL A 172 -1.96 -20.56 15.33
C VAL A 172 -1.66 -20.76 16.80
N ARG A 173 -2.70 -21.01 17.62
CA ARG A 173 -2.50 -21.40 19.02
C ARG A 173 -1.49 -22.54 18.98
N PRO A 174 -0.39 -22.50 19.75
CA PRO A 174 0.42 -23.69 19.94
C PRO A 174 -0.55 -24.77 20.37
N GLN A 175 -0.68 -25.84 19.58
CA GLN A 175 -1.38 -27.01 20.05
C GLN A 175 -0.61 -27.47 21.28
N THR A 176 -1.20 -27.24 22.45
CA THR A 176 -0.75 -27.83 23.70
C THR A 176 -0.61 -29.33 23.46
N SER A 177 0.55 -29.85 23.84
CA SER A 177 1.05 -31.20 23.57
C SER A 177 0.29 -32.34 24.27
N ASP A 178 -1.03 -32.21 24.45
CA ASP A 178 -1.87 -33.13 25.22
C ASP A 178 -2.84 -33.94 24.36
N THR A 179 -2.59 -34.09 23.06
CA THR A 179 -3.42 -35.00 22.22
C THR A 179 -2.64 -35.84 21.21
N LEU A 180 -1.35 -36.12 21.49
CA LEU A 180 -0.57 -37.16 20.80
C LEU A 180 -0.49 -38.44 21.64
N HIS A 181 -1.65 -38.99 22.01
CA HIS A 181 -1.74 -40.37 22.52
C HIS A 181 -2.91 -41.18 21.97
N LYS A 182 -3.53 -40.74 20.85
CA LYS A 182 -4.66 -41.47 20.25
C LYS A 182 -4.68 -41.57 18.73
N SER A 183 -3.58 -41.36 18.01
CA SER A 183 -3.58 -41.50 16.53
C SER A 183 -2.35 -42.17 15.92
N ASN A 184 -1.56 -42.92 16.70
CA ASN A 184 -0.39 -43.67 16.20
C ASN A 184 -0.64 -45.19 16.11
N GLU A 185 -1.83 -45.63 15.68
CA GLU A 185 -2.05 -47.05 15.34
C GLU A 185 -2.57 -47.29 13.90
N ASP A 186 -2.95 -46.25 13.15
CA ASP A 186 -3.61 -46.44 11.83
C ASP A 186 -2.77 -46.00 10.60
N TYR A 187 -1.51 -45.57 10.76
CA TYR A 187 -0.70 -45.02 9.64
C TYR A 187 0.49 -45.87 9.17
N GLU A 188 0.72 -47.07 9.72
CA GLU A 188 1.84 -47.93 9.29
C GLU A 188 1.47 -49.02 8.25
N GLN A 189 0.24 -49.05 7.71
CA GLN A 189 -0.15 -50.06 6.70
C GLN A 189 -0.37 -49.53 5.27
N GLY A 190 -0.10 -48.25 5.01
CA GLY A 190 -0.47 -47.61 3.74
C GLY A 190 0.66 -47.27 2.75
N ARG A 191 1.96 -47.41 3.09
CA ARG A 191 3.04 -46.88 2.25
C ARG A 191 4.07 -47.93 1.83
N ALA A 192 3.60 -48.89 1.04
CA ALA A 192 4.46 -49.60 0.09
C ALA A 192 3.83 -49.46 -1.29
N MET A 193 4.35 -48.52 -2.10
CA MET A 193 4.58 -48.64 -3.55
C MET A 193 4.68 -47.26 -4.22
N SER A 194 5.57 -47.20 -5.24
CA SER A 194 5.69 -46.19 -6.29
C SER A 194 6.59 -44.96 -6.03
N MET A 195 7.90 -45.21 -6.21
CA MET A 195 8.87 -44.23 -6.71
C MET A 195 8.85 -44.23 -8.25
N ALA A 196 8.68 -43.07 -8.87
CA ALA A 196 9.19 -42.76 -10.21
C ALA A 196 9.22 -41.23 -10.39
N GLY A 197 10.37 -40.71 -10.84
CA GLY A 197 10.71 -39.29 -10.83
C GLY A 197 10.22 -38.49 -12.04
N VAL A 198 10.30 -37.18 -11.89
CA VAL A 198 10.15 -36.17 -12.95
C VAL A 198 11.23 -35.10 -12.74
N PRO A 199 12.02 -34.71 -13.76
CA PRO A 199 13.08 -33.72 -13.60
C PRO A 199 12.56 -32.28 -13.72
N ASN A 200 13.14 -31.37 -12.93
CA ASN A 200 12.88 -29.93 -12.95
C ASN A 200 13.62 -29.23 -14.13
N PRO A 201 13.02 -28.20 -14.76
CA PRO A 201 13.74 -27.31 -15.65
C PRO A 201 14.44 -26.19 -14.86
N ALA A 202 15.61 -25.77 -15.36
CA ALA A 202 16.37 -24.63 -14.84
C ALA A 202 15.90 -23.30 -15.47
N PRO A 203 15.99 -22.21 -14.71
CA PRO A 203 16.46 -20.93 -15.26
C PRO A 203 17.56 -20.35 -14.35
N GLY A 204 18.60 -19.68 -14.84
CA GLY A 204 18.62 -18.69 -15.91
C GLY A 204 19.12 -17.38 -15.29
N ASP A 205 20.23 -16.86 -15.81
CA ASP A 205 21.11 -15.84 -15.24
C ASP A 205 20.42 -14.62 -14.58
N GLN A 206 20.76 -14.36 -13.31
CA GLN A 206 20.55 -13.06 -12.68
C GLN A 206 21.73 -12.13 -13.04
N LEU A 207 21.53 -11.25 -14.02
CA LEU A 207 22.37 -10.07 -14.17
C LEU A 207 22.04 -9.09 -13.03
N SER A 208 22.98 -8.97 -12.09
CA SER A 208 22.99 -7.91 -11.08
C SER A 208 23.35 -6.59 -11.75
N CYS A 209 22.39 -5.67 -11.88
CA CYS A 209 22.67 -4.26 -12.15
C CYS A 209 22.84 -3.52 -10.82
N LYS A 210 24.10 -3.36 -10.41
CA LYS A 210 24.53 -2.36 -9.43
C LYS A 210 24.55 -0.99 -10.10
N ILE A 211 23.86 0.00 -9.54
CA ILE A 211 24.12 1.44 -9.77
C ILE A 211 23.85 2.14 -8.43
N GLN A 212 24.88 2.53 -7.68
CA GLN A 212 25.53 3.86 -7.70
C GLN A 212 24.57 4.99 -7.32
N LEU A 213 24.51 5.23 -6.01
CA LEU A 213 24.12 6.50 -5.42
C LEU A 213 25.26 7.49 -5.64
N GLN A 214 24.95 8.65 -6.20
CA GLN A 214 25.76 9.86 -6.10
C GLN A 214 24.83 11.07 -5.94
N PRO A 215 25.36 12.13 -5.31
CA PRO A 215 24.75 12.78 -4.15
C PRO A 215 23.73 13.87 -4.48
#